data_AF-A0AA97B3X5-F1
#
_entry.id   AF-A0AA97B3X5-F1
#
_cell.length_a   1.000
_cell.length_b   1.000
_cell.length_c   1.000
_cell.angle_alpha   90.00
_cell.angle_beta   90.00
_cell.angle_gamma   90.00
#
_symmetry.space_group_name_H-M   'P 1'
#
loop_
_entity.id
_entity.type
_entity.pdbx_description
1 polymer ?
#
loop_
_entity_poly.entity_id
_entity_poly.type
_entity_poly.pdbx_seq_one_letter_code
_entity_poly.pdbx_strand_id
1 'polypeptide(L)'
;MGNTIDEQLASSSLAAGQSALKKGDLGAAGSHFREALRLNPGDGRAREGLENLQKKAEELFLRAYIQRDRDPKAAAEMFKVVIETASEGSDVKRKAEMYLSELQP
;
A
#
# COMPACT_ATOMS: atom_id res chain seq x y z
N MET A 1 -5.72 24.67 -21.69
CA MET A 1 -6.58 24.79 -20.49
C MET A 1 -7.01 23.44 -19.90
N GLY A 2 -6.33 22.31 -20.20
CA GLY A 2 -6.64 21.00 -19.57
C GLY A 2 -6.01 20.78 -18.19
N ASN A 3 -4.94 21.53 -17.86
CA ASN A 3 -4.13 21.31 -16.66
C ASN A 3 -4.88 21.49 -15.33
N THR A 4 -5.88 22.37 -15.29
CA THR A 4 -6.54 22.76 -14.04
C THR A 4 -7.51 21.69 -13.51
N ILE A 5 -8.13 20.91 -14.39
CA ILE A 5 -9.02 19.80 -13.98
C ILE A 5 -8.18 18.64 -13.44
N ASP A 6 -7.10 18.28 -14.14
CA ASP A 6 -6.19 17.22 -13.69
C ASP A 6 -5.53 17.55 -12.35
N GLU A 7 -5.14 18.82 -12.12
CA GLU A 7 -4.62 19.29 -10.84
C GLU A 7 -5.64 19.19 -9.69
N GLN A 8 -6.91 19.52 -9.94
CA GLN A 8 -7.98 19.40 -8.95
C GLN A 8 -8.31 17.94 -8.64
N LEU A 9 -8.37 17.09 -9.66
CA LEU A 9 -8.56 15.65 -9.49
C LEU A 9 -7.36 15.04 -8.75
N ALA A 10 -6.12 15.43 -9.06
CA ALA A 10 -4.93 14.97 -8.37
C ALA A 10 -4.99 15.34 -6.87
N SER A 11 -5.37 16.57 -6.55
CA SER A 11 -5.53 17.04 -5.17
C SER A 11 -6.64 16.30 -4.43
N SER A 12 -7.74 15.98 -5.11
CA SER A 12 -8.85 15.21 -4.55
C SER A 12 -8.44 13.76 -4.26
N SER A 13 -7.76 13.12 -5.21
CA SER A 13 -7.17 11.79 -5.05
C SER A 13 -6.15 11.76 -3.91
N LEU A 14 -5.30 12.78 -3.80
CA LEU A 14 -4.38 12.90 -2.66
C LEU A 14 -5.11 12.93 -1.32
N ALA A 15 -6.14 13.77 -1.20
CA ALA A 15 -6.92 13.89 0.04
C ALA A 15 -7.64 12.57 0.39
N ALA A 16 -8.18 11.87 -0.61
CA ALA A 16 -8.77 10.54 -0.43
C ALA A 16 -7.73 9.53 0.06
N GLY A 17 -6.52 9.53 -0.51
CA GLY A 17 -5.41 8.67 -0.09
C GLY A 17 -4.99 8.93 1.35
N GLN A 18 -4.88 10.19 1.76
CA GLN A 18 -4.59 10.57 3.15
C GLN A 18 -5.70 10.13 4.12
N SER A 19 -6.97 10.23 3.71
CA SER A 19 -8.12 9.81 4.52
C SER A 19 -8.14 8.29 4.70
N ALA A 20 -7.94 7.52 3.63
CA ALA A 20 -7.84 6.07 3.67
C ALA A 20 -6.66 5.61 4.55
N LEU A 21 -5.49 6.26 4.41
CA LEU A 21 -4.31 5.96 5.22
C LEU A 21 -4.57 6.16 6.71
N LYS A 22 -5.28 7.24 7.09
CA LYS A 22 -5.67 7.50 8.49
C LYS A 22 -6.65 6.47 9.04
N LYS A 23 -7.51 5.91 8.17
CA LYS A 23 -8.45 4.84 8.53
C LYS A 23 -7.80 3.45 8.58
N GLY A 24 -6.53 3.34 8.16
CA GLY A 24 -5.83 2.06 8.06
C GLY A 24 -6.19 1.24 6.81
N ASP A 25 -6.96 1.82 5.88
CA ASP A 25 -7.27 1.20 4.60
C ASP A 25 -6.09 1.40 3.64
N LEU A 26 -5.07 0.56 3.80
CA LEU A 26 -3.80 0.69 3.10
C LEU A 26 -3.93 0.48 1.58
N GLY A 27 -4.83 -0.43 1.16
CA GLY A 27 -5.11 -0.70 -0.25
C GLY A 27 -5.82 0.47 -0.95
N ALA A 28 -6.86 1.04 -0.33
CA ALA A 28 -7.50 2.25 -0.87
C ALA A 28 -6.55 3.44 -0.89
N ALA A 29 -5.74 3.61 0.17
CA ALA A 29 -4.74 4.67 0.23
C ALA A 29 -3.74 4.59 -0.95
N GLY A 30 -3.20 3.39 -1.22
CA GLY A 30 -2.25 3.18 -2.32
C GLY A 30 -2.87 3.43 -3.68
N SER A 31 -4.14 3.07 -3.87
CA SER A 31 -4.87 3.32 -5.12
C SER A 31 -5.06 4.82 -5.37
N HIS A 32 -5.46 5.57 -4.35
CA HIS A 32 -5.65 7.01 -4.43
C HIS A 32 -4.35 7.80 -4.62
N PHE A 33 -3.26 7.42 -3.95
CA PHE A 33 -1.96 8.07 -4.16
C PHE A 33 -1.39 7.80 -5.56
N ARG A 34 -1.55 6.58 -6.08
CA ARG A 34 -1.16 6.26 -7.47
C ARG A 34 -1.97 7.08 -8.48
N GLU A 35 -3.27 7.25 -8.24
CA GLU A 35 -4.11 8.09 -9.11
C GLU A 35 -3.70 9.57 -9.05
N ALA A 36 -3.40 10.09 -7.86
CA ALA A 36 -2.87 11.45 -7.71
C ALA A 36 -1.56 11.64 -8.49
N LEU A 37 -0.65 10.67 -8.46
CA LEU A 37 0.59 10.71 -9.25
C LEU A 37 0.37 10.51 -10.75
N ARG A 38 -0.65 9.74 -11.15
CA ARG A 38 -1.01 9.59 -12.57
C ARG A 38 -1.49 10.92 -13.17
N LEU A 39 -2.28 11.66 -12.40
CA LEU A 39 -2.82 12.98 -12.77
C LEU A 39 -1.79 14.10 -12.63
N ASN A 40 -0.95 14.04 -11.60
CA ASN A 40 0.15 14.97 -11.37
C ASN A 40 1.42 14.22 -10.92
N PRO A 41 2.30 13.82 -11.84
CA PRO A 41 3.55 13.12 -11.52
C PRO A 41 4.51 13.91 -10.62
N GLY A 42 4.35 15.24 -10.55
CA GLY A 42 5.12 16.14 -9.71
C GLY A 42 4.63 16.25 -8.27
N ASP A 43 3.49 15.63 -7.90
CA ASP A 43 2.95 15.75 -6.53
C ASP A 43 3.81 14.98 -5.51
N GLY A 44 4.74 15.69 -4.88
CA GLY A 44 5.62 15.14 -3.86
C GLY A 44 4.87 14.55 -2.65
N ARG A 45 3.66 15.04 -2.34
CA ARG A 45 2.86 14.55 -1.22
C ARG A 45 2.26 13.18 -1.52
N ALA A 46 1.88 12.95 -2.78
CA ALA A 46 1.38 11.64 -3.20
C ALA A 46 2.52 10.60 -3.23
N ARG A 47 3.72 11.02 -3.65
CA ARG A 47 4.93 10.19 -3.57
C ARG A 47 5.27 9.81 -2.12
N GLU A 48 5.28 10.80 -1.22
CA GLU A 48 5.48 10.57 0.21
C GLU A 48 4.41 9.63 0.80
N GLY A 49 3.16 9.76 0.36
CA GLY A 49 2.08 8.84 0.71
C GLY A 49 2.38 7.38 0.37
N LEU A 50 2.92 7.11 -0.82
CA LEU A 50 3.35 5.77 -1.22
C LEU A 50 4.56 5.27 -0.45
N GLU A 51 5.54 6.13 -0.16
CA GLU A 51 6.69 5.77 0.68
C GLU A 51 6.26 5.38 2.11
N ASN A 52 5.28 6.09 2.66
CA ASN A 52 4.71 5.76 3.97
C ASN A 52 3.95 4.44 3.96
N LEU A 53 3.25 4.12 2.87
CA LEU A 53 2.61 2.81 2.70
C LEU A 53 3.64 1.69 2.59
N GLN A 54 4.74 1.91 1.89
CA GLN A 54 5.82 0.95 1.77
C GLN A 54 6.42 0.60 3.14
N LYS A 55 6.70 1.60 3.99
CA LYS A 55 7.16 1.39 5.36
C LYS A 55 6.15 0.58 6.20
N LYS A 56 4.86 0.90 6.09
CA LYS A 56 3.79 0.15 6.77
C LYS A 56 3.71 -1.30 6.31
N ALA A 57 3.89 -1.55 5.02
CA ALA A 57 3.93 -2.90 4.47
C ALA A 57 5.13 -3.70 5.02
N GLU A 58 6.29 -3.07 5.15
CA GLU A 58 7.48 -3.70 5.78
C GLU A 58 7.26 -4.01 7.26
N GLU A 59 6.71 -3.08 8.03
CA GLU A 59 6.34 -3.31 9.43
C GLU A 59 5.34 -4.46 9.59
N LEU A 60 4.31 -4.48 8.74
CA LEU A 60 3.28 -5.52 8.76
C LEU A 60 3.85 -6.89 8.36
N PHE A 61 4.73 -6.92 7.38
CA PHE A 61 5.44 -8.12 6.98
C PHE A 61 6.24 -8.73 8.13
N LEU A 62 6.98 -7.91 8.89
CA LEU A 62 7.73 -8.40 10.05
C LEU A 62 6.81 -8.99 11.11
N ARG A 63 5.65 -8.37 11.36
CA ARG A 63 4.64 -8.91 12.29
C ARG A 63 4.05 -10.23 11.79
N ALA A 64 3.79 -10.35 10.50
CA ALA A 64 3.33 -11.58 9.87
C ALA A 64 4.37 -12.70 10.01
N TYR A 65 5.62 -12.39 9.70
CA TYR A 65 6.74 -13.32 9.80
C TYR A 65 6.93 -13.88 11.21
N ILE A 66 6.87 -13.02 12.24
CA ILE A 66 6.98 -13.43 13.65
C ILE A 66 5.81 -14.32 14.08
N GLN A 67 4.61 -14.08 13.54
CA GLN A 67 3.41 -14.81 13.92
C GLN A 67 3.19 -16.09 13.11
N ARG A 68 3.83 -16.26 11.95
CA ARG A 68 3.62 -17.39 11.03
C ARG A 68 3.57 -18.75 11.72
N ASP A 69 4.51 -19.02 12.62
CA ASP A 69 4.62 -20.33 13.27
C ASP A 69 3.65 -20.49 14.46
N ARG A 70 3.17 -19.37 15.04
CA ARG A 70 2.26 -19.36 16.22
C ARG A 70 0.79 -19.28 15.82
N ASP A 71 0.49 -18.44 14.83
CA ASP A 71 -0.82 -18.19 14.27
C ASP A 71 -0.69 -18.01 12.74
N PRO A 72 -0.64 -19.13 11.98
CA PRO A 72 -0.47 -19.09 10.54
C PRO A 72 -1.65 -18.42 9.83
N LYS A 73 -2.85 -18.44 10.43
CA LYS A 73 -4.04 -17.78 9.85
C LYS A 73 -3.91 -16.26 9.95
N ALA A 74 -3.55 -15.73 11.12
CA ALA A 74 -3.29 -14.30 11.27
C ALA A 74 -2.12 -13.83 10.39
N ALA A 75 -1.06 -14.63 10.29
CA ALA A 75 0.06 -14.36 9.39
C ALA A 75 -0.38 -14.28 7.92
N ALA A 76 -1.20 -15.23 7.45
CA ALA A 76 -1.74 -15.22 6.10
C ALA A 76 -2.56 -13.95 5.80
N GLU A 77 -3.41 -13.52 6.72
CA GLU A 77 -4.18 -12.27 6.55
C GLU A 77 -3.26 -11.04 6.48
N MET A 78 -2.23 -10.97 7.32
CA MET A 78 -1.26 -9.88 7.24
C MET A 78 -0.46 -9.91 5.93
N PHE A 79 -0.05 -11.09 5.44
CA PHE A 79 0.64 -11.20 4.16
C PHE A 79 -0.22 -10.73 2.99
N LYS A 80 -1.54 -11.02 2.97
CA LYS A 80 -2.45 -10.47 1.95
C LYS A 80 -2.44 -8.95 1.94
N VAL A 81 -2.54 -8.32 3.11
CA VAL A 81 -2.50 -6.85 3.21
C VAL A 81 -1.15 -6.30 2.75
N VAL A 82 -0.04 -6.97 3.05
CA VAL A 82 1.28 -6.59 2.53
C VAL A 82 1.30 -6.63 1.00
N ILE A 83 0.76 -7.68 0.38
CA ILE A 83 0.72 -7.86 -1.08
C ILE A 83 -0.09 -6.75 -1.76
N GLU A 84 -1.22 -6.37 -1.16
CA GLU A 84 -2.09 -5.29 -1.66
C GLU A 84 -1.49 -3.89 -1.49
N THR A 85 -0.68 -3.70 -0.45
CA THR A 85 -0.14 -2.38 -0.07
C THR A 85 1.22 -2.10 -0.69
N ALA A 86 2.07 -3.12 -0.78
CA ALA A 86 3.45 -2.97 -1.20
C ALA A 86 3.56 -2.61 -2.69
N SER A 87 4.59 -1.85 -3.02
CA SER A 87 4.87 -1.48 -4.40
C SER A 87 5.11 -2.70 -5.30
N GLU A 88 4.65 -2.63 -6.54
CA GLU A 88 4.84 -3.70 -7.53
C GLU A 88 6.33 -4.02 -7.70
N GLY A 89 6.67 -5.32 -7.69
CA GLY A 89 8.05 -5.79 -7.81
C GLY A 89 8.92 -5.63 -6.56
N SER A 90 8.43 -5.01 -5.50
CA SER A 90 9.19 -4.85 -4.24
C SER A 90 9.55 -6.21 -3.61
N ASP A 91 10.71 -6.26 -2.94
CA ASP A 91 11.17 -7.48 -2.25
C ASP A 91 10.18 -7.93 -1.16
N VAL A 92 9.55 -6.97 -0.46
CA VAL A 92 8.57 -7.29 0.60
C VAL A 92 7.32 -7.95 0.03
N LYS A 93 6.83 -7.50 -1.14
CA LYS A 93 5.70 -8.12 -1.83
C LYS A 93 6.01 -9.55 -2.22
N ARG A 94 7.14 -9.78 -2.92
CA ARG A 94 7.57 -11.12 -3.34
C ARG A 94 7.72 -12.09 -2.17
N LYS A 95 8.30 -11.63 -1.05
CA LYS A 95 8.43 -12.45 0.16
C LYS A 95 7.06 -12.75 0.79
N ALA A 96 6.15 -11.78 0.81
CA ALA A 96 4.80 -11.97 1.32
C ALA A 96 4.01 -12.99 0.48
N GLU A 97 4.11 -12.94 -0.85
CA GLU A 97 3.51 -13.91 -1.77
C GLU A 97 4.04 -15.33 -1.52
N MET A 98 5.36 -15.47 -1.41
CA MET A 98 6.02 -16.75 -1.10
C MET A 98 5.50 -17.34 0.21
N TYR A 99 5.54 -16.57 1.31
CA TYR A 99 5.08 -17.06 2.61
C TYR A 99 3.57 -17.29 2.66
N LEU A 100 2.76 -16.49 1.97
CA LEU A 100 1.33 -16.74 1.86
C LEU A 100 1.05 -18.07 1.16
N SER A 101 1.78 -18.38 0.08
CA SER A 101 1.65 -19.65 -0.63
C SER A 101 2.04 -20.85 0.24
N GLU A 102 3.05 -20.71 1.11
CA GLU A 102 3.44 -21.78 2.06
C GLU A 102 2.38 -22.05 3.14
N LEU A 103 1.58 -21.03 3.48
CA LEU A 103 0.54 -21.13 4.51
C LEU A 103 -0.81 -21.63 3.97
N GLN A 104 -0.97 -21.71 2.65
CA GLN A 104 -2.18 -22.19 1.98
C GLN A 104 -1.93 -23.62 1.49
N PRO A 105 -2.46 -24.66 2.17
CA PRO A 105 -2.28 -26.06 1.77
C PRO A 105 -3.07 -26.45 0.53
#